data_AF-A0A196MHR2-F1
#
_entry.id   AF-A0A196MHR2-F1
#
_cell.length_a   1.000
_cell.length_b   1.000
_cell.length_c   1.000
_cell.angle_alpha   90.00
_cell.angle_beta   90.00
_cell.angle_gamma   90.00
#
_symmetry.space_group_name_H-M   'P 1'
#
loop_
_entity.id
_entity.type
_entity.pdbx_description
1 polymer ?
#
loop_
_entity_poly.entity_id
_entity_poly.type
_entity_poly.pdbx_seq_one_letter_code
_entity_poly.pdbx_strand_id
1 'polypeptide(L)'
;MQYDRPVPQTQIVPDGQHPPAADHGQQHPIGLYLKVWGYLFVLSTLSYLVDYMHVQGIVRWTLIILFMLLKAGLILSIFMHLAWERLSLTYAILLPPLVLLVLVRIMLIEADYAYWTRAIFMGGGG
;
A
#
# COMPACT_ATOMS: atom_id res chain seq x y z
N MET A 1 18.36 18.32 83.02
CA MET A 1 19.30 18.65 81.93
C MET A 1 18.67 18.15 80.65
N GLN A 2 18.29 19.11 79.82
CA GLN A 2 17.49 19.01 78.60
C GLN A 2 18.18 18.10 77.59
N TYR A 3 17.55 16.99 77.24
CA TYR A 3 17.95 16.19 76.08
C TYR A 3 17.41 16.88 74.83
N ASP A 4 18.05 18.00 74.48
CA ASP A 4 17.82 18.72 73.23
C ASP A 4 18.54 17.98 72.11
N ARG A 5 17.99 16.84 71.71
CA ARG A 5 18.36 16.22 70.43
C ARG A 5 17.41 16.75 69.37
N PRO A 6 17.93 17.34 68.28
CA PRO A 6 17.10 17.88 67.22
C PRO A 6 16.21 16.77 66.66
N VAL A 7 14.93 17.13 66.50
CA VAL A 7 13.87 16.42 65.77
C VAL A 7 14.48 15.73 64.54
N PRO A 8 14.11 14.47 64.22
CA PRO A 8 14.46 13.90 62.93
C PRO A 8 13.96 14.87 61.87
N GLN A 9 14.88 15.53 61.15
CA GLN A 9 14.53 16.21 59.92
C GLN A 9 14.10 15.10 58.98
N THR A 10 12.82 14.76 59.05
CA THR A 10 12.06 14.17 57.96
C THR A 10 12.43 15.07 56.80
N GLN A 11 13.33 14.57 55.96
CA GLN A 11 13.72 15.25 54.75
C GLN A 11 12.42 15.41 54.01
N ILE A 12 11.83 16.59 54.14
CA ILE A 12 10.78 17.13 53.31
C ILE A 12 11.50 17.24 51.99
N VAL A 13 11.62 16.11 51.31
CA VAL A 13 11.86 16.05 49.87
C VAL A 13 10.80 17.01 49.36
N PRO A 14 11.20 18.17 48.82
CA PRO A 14 10.26 18.97 48.09
C PRO A 14 9.65 17.98 47.11
N ASP A 15 8.33 17.81 47.13
CA ASP A 15 7.60 17.25 46.00
C ASP A 15 7.92 18.18 44.83
N GLY A 16 9.10 17.98 44.26
CA GLY A 16 9.43 18.24 42.89
C GLY A 16 8.61 17.25 42.10
N GLN A 17 7.29 17.46 42.16
CA GLN A 17 6.40 17.48 41.03
C GLN A 17 7.21 18.07 39.87
N HIS A 18 7.98 17.22 39.23
CA HIS A 18 8.15 17.32 37.81
C HIS A 18 6.74 17.02 37.30
N PRO A 19 5.97 18.01 36.85
CA PRO A 19 4.82 17.69 36.00
C PRO A 19 5.32 16.71 34.93
N PRO A 20 4.55 15.66 34.59
CA PRO A 20 4.94 14.74 33.54
C PRO A 20 5.33 15.60 32.34
N ALA A 21 6.60 15.54 31.93
CA ALA A 21 7.06 16.23 30.74
C ALA A 21 6.08 15.83 29.65
N ALA A 22 5.34 16.84 29.21
CA ALA A 22 4.16 16.67 28.40
C ALA A 22 4.52 15.78 27.21
N ASP A 23 3.82 14.65 27.15
CA ASP A 23 3.81 13.67 26.09
C ASP A 23 3.35 14.37 24.80
N HIS A 24 4.27 15.09 24.15
CA HIS A 24 3.97 15.97 23.02
C HIS A 24 4.71 15.47 21.80
N GLY A 25 4.17 14.37 21.28
CA GLY A 25 4.19 14.04 19.87
C GLY A 25 5.52 13.54 19.37
N GLN A 26 5.70 12.23 19.42
CA GLN A 26 6.26 11.53 18.27
C GLN A 26 5.52 12.05 17.01
N GLN A 27 6.06 13.08 16.37
CA GLN A 27 5.56 13.70 15.13
C GLN A 27 5.89 12.76 13.97
N HIS A 28 5.22 11.63 14.05
CA HIS A 28 5.31 10.54 13.13
C HIS A 28 4.02 10.63 12.25
N PRO A 29 4.02 10.03 11.05
CA PRO A 29 3.04 10.04 9.95
C PRO A 29 2.52 11.23 9.12
N ILE A 30 2.44 12.50 9.53
CA ILE A 30 1.64 13.47 8.72
C ILE A 30 2.18 13.69 7.29
N GLY A 31 3.51 13.74 7.14
CA GLY A 31 4.16 13.89 5.83
C GLY A 31 4.03 12.65 4.94
N LEU A 32 3.88 11.46 5.54
CA LEU A 32 3.63 10.22 4.80
C LEU A 32 2.24 10.27 4.17
N TYR A 33 1.21 10.63 4.95
CA TYR A 33 -0.15 10.74 4.45
C TYR A 33 -0.30 11.77 3.34
N LEU A 34 0.34 12.95 3.45
CA LEU A 34 0.33 13.95 2.37
C LEU A 34 1.01 13.46 1.09
N LYS A 35 2.11 12.70 1.19
CA LYS A 35 2.74 12.06 0.03
C LYS A 35 1.83 11.03 -0.61
N VAL A 36 1.21 10.16 0.18
CA VAL A 36 0.28 9.12 -0.30
C VAL A 36 -0.92 9.75 -0.98
N TRP A 37 -1.49 10.76 -0.35
CA TRP A 37 -2.59 11.54 -0.89
C TRP A 37 -2.20 12.18 -2.22
N GLY A 38 -1.01 12.79 -2.31
CA GLY A 38 -0.49 13.37 -3.55
C GLY A 38 -0.27 12.33 -4.65
N TYR A 39 0.34 11.19 -4.34
CA TYR A 39 0.52 10.10 -5.30
C TYR A 39 -0.81 9.52 -5.78
N LEU A 40 -1.77 9.26 -4.88
CA LEU A 40 -3.11 8.77 -5.24
C LEU A 40 -3.88 9.78 -6.09
N PHE A 41 -3.72 11.07 -5.81
CA PHE A 41 -4.30 12.16 -6.60
C PHE A 41 -3.73 12.14 -8.01
N VAL A 42 -2.40 12.20 -8.15
CA VAL A 42 -1.71 12.17 -9.45
C VAL A 42 -2.09 10.93 -10.25
N LEU A 43 -2.15 9.77 -9.60
CA LEU A 43 -2.50 8.52 -10.27
C LEU A 43 -3.97 8.47 -10.71
N SER A 44 -4.87 9.01 -9.90
CA SER A 44 -6.29 9.15 -10.28
C SER A 44 -6.47 10.14 -11.43
N THR A 45 -5.73 11.26 -11.42
CA THR A 45 -5.75 12.23 -12.53
C THR A 45 -5.18 11.64 -13.82
N LEU A 46 -4.05 10.92 -13.75
CA LEU A 46 -3.51 10.22 -14.92
C LEU A 46 -4.48 9.14 -15.43
N SER A 47 -5.10 8.38 -14.52
CA SER A 47 -6.09 7.36 -14.89
C SER A 47 -7.28 7.98 -15.60
N TYR A 48 -7.75 9.13 -15.13
CA TYR A 48 -8.84 9.88 -15.75
C TYR A 48 -8.45 10.46 -17.11
N LEU A 49 -7.22 10.99 -17.24
CA LEU A 49 -6.74 11.54 -18.50
C LEU A 49 -6.59 10.46 -19.57
N VAL A 50 -6.12 9.28 -19.17
CA VAL A 50 -6.04 8.13 -20.05
C VAL A 50 -7.43 7.65 -20.48
N ASP A 51 -8.39 7.59 -19.55
CA ASP A 51 -9.78 7.25 -19.86
C ASP A 51 -10.40 8.27 -20.83
N TYR A 52 -10.06 9.55 -20.66
CA TYR A 52 -10.50 10.64 -21.54
C TYR A 52 -9.97 10.51 -22.98
N MET A 53 -8.79 9.93 -23.19
CA MET A 53 -8.23 9.72 -24.52
C MET A 53 -8.99 8.67 -25.36
N HIS A 54 -10.09 8.10 -24.87
CA HIS A 54 -11.04 7.24 -25.62
C HIS A 54 -10.36 6.19 -26.51
N VAL A 55 -9.26 5.62 -26.00
CA VAL A 55 -8.45 4.67 -26.75
C VAL A 55 -9.26 3.38 -26.96
N GLN A 56 -9.53 3.01 -28.21
CA GLN A 56 -10.34 1.83 -28.54
C GLN A 56 -9.49 0.54 -28.54
N GLY A 57 -10.10 -0.58 -28.15
CA GLY A 57 -9.48 -1.91 -28.22
C GLY A 57 -8.66 -2.32 -26.98
N ILE A 58 -7.61 -3.11 -27.21
CA ILE A 58 -6.74 -3.70 -26.17
C ILE A 58 -6.06 -2.65 -25.28
N VAL A 59 -5.79 -1.47 -25.81
CA VAL A 59 -5.13 -0.38 -25.08
C VAL A 59 -5.97 0.10 -23.89
N ARG A 60 -7.31 0.07 -23.98
CA ARG A 60 -8.20 0.40 -22.87
C ARG A 60 -8.06 -0.62 -21.74
N TRP A 61 -8.04 -1.90 -22.09
CA TRP A 61 -7.91 -3.00 -21.13
C TRP A 61 -6.57 -2.97 -20.40
N THR A 62 -5.47 -2.76 -21.13
CA THR A 62 -4.14 -2.70 -20.52
C THR A 62 -3.99 -1.49 -19.61
N LEU A 63 -4.50 -0.32 -20.00
CA LEU A 63 -4.46 0.88 -19.18
C LEU A 63 -5.31 0.76 -17.92
N ILE A 64 -6.53 0.23 -17.99
CA ILE A 64 -7.37 0.00 -16.80
C ILE A 64 -6.64 -0.91 -15.82
N ILE A 65 -6.11 -2.05 -16.28
CA ILE A 65 -5.37 -2.99 -15.43
C ILE A 65 -4.11 -2.33 -14.86
N LEU A 66 -3.38 -1.56 -15.68
CA LEU A 66 -2.16 -0.85 -15.27
C LEU A 66 -2.45 0.18 -14.17
N PHE A 67 -3.50 1.00 -14.31
CA PHE A 67 -3.90 1.95 -13.26
C PHE A 67 -4.43 1.27 -12.01
N MET A 68 -5.14 0.15 -12.16
CA MET A 68 -5.59 -0.68 -11.04
C MET A 68 -4.38 -1.22 -10.25
N LEU A 69 -3.35 -1.70 -10.95
CA LEU A 69 -2.15 -2.28 -10.36
C LEU A 69 -1.23 -1.20 -9.77
N LEU A 70 -1.05 -0.06 -10.43
CA LEU A 70 -0.25 1.05 -9.91
C LEU A 70 -0.88 1.62 -8.63
N LYS A 71 -2.20 1.87 -8.60
CA LYS A 71 -2.82 2.43 -7.38
C LYS A 71 -2.77 1.44 -6.22
N ALA A 72 -2.98 0.14 -6.48
CA ALA A 72 -2.88 -0.91 -5.46
C ALA A 72 -1.43 -1.16 -5.01
N GLY A 73 -0.48 -1.16 -5.94
CA GLY A 73 0.96 -1.30 -5.67
C GLY A 73 1.55 -0.13 -4.90
N LEU A 74 1.06 1.08 -5.15
CA LEU A 74 1.46 2.29 -4.43
C LEU A 74 0.96 2.25 -2.98
N ILE A 75 -0.28 1.79 -2.76
CA ILE A 75 -0.81 1.51 -1.42
C ILE A 75 0.05 0.43 -0.73
N LEU A 76 0.37 -0.68 -1.41
CA LEU A 76 1.23 -1.74 -0.86
C LEU A 76 2.62 -1.22 -0.49
N SER A 77 3.31 -0.50 -1.37
CA SER A 77 4.67 0.00 -1.14
C SER A 77 4.75 0.94 0.07
N ILE A 78 3.76 1.81 0.24
CA ILE A 78 3.69 2.77 1.34
C ILE A 78 3.37 2.08 2.66
N PHE A 79 2.38 1.19 2.69
CA PHE A 79 2.05 0.45 3.92
C PHE A 79 3.14 -0.57 4.26
N MET A 80 3.98 -0.98 3.30
CA MET A 80 5.04 -1.97 3.50
C MET A 80 6.43 -1.45 3.75
N HIS A 81 6.72 -0.16 3.59
CA HIS A 81 8.02 0.37 4.02
C HIS A 81 8.26 0.18 5.54
N LEU A 82 7.20 -0.04 6.32
CA LEU A 82 7.21 -0.36 7.76
C LEU A 82 7.25 -1.87 8.09
N ALA A 83 7.23 -2.76 7.08
CA ALA A 83 7.02 -4.20 7.26
C ALA A 83 8.31 -5.03 7.31
N TRP A 84 9.41 -4.48 7.85
CA TRP A 84 10.71 -5.16 7.89
C TRP A 84 10.74 -6.41 8.81
N GLU A 85 9.66 -6.74 9.53
CA GLU A 85 9.47 -8.04 10.23
C GLU A 85 8.45 -8.99 9.55
N ARG A 86 7.75 -8.61 8.46
CA ARG A 86 6.55 -9.32 7.95
C ARG A 86 6.52 -9.62 6.45
N LEU A 87 7.66 -9.80 5.80
CA LEU A 87 7.78 -10.15 4.37
C LEU A 87 6.89 -11.36 3.94
N SER A 88 6.68 -12.34 4.82
CA SER A 88 5.86 -13.52 4.51
C SER A 88 4.36 -13.22 4.31
N LEU A 89 3.77 -12.32 5.12
CA LEU A 89 2.35 -11.96 5.03
C LEU A 89 2.05 -11.15 3.76
N THR A 90 3.02 -10.36 3.30
CA THR A 90 2.97 -9.65 2.02
C THR A 90 2.84 -10.61 0.85
N TYR A 91 3.73 -11.59 0.77
CA TYR A 91 3.67 -12.60 -0.29
C TYR A 91 2.34 -13.35 -0.20
N ALA A 92 1.82 -13.69 0.98
CA ALA A 92 0.53 -14.36 1.10
C ALA A 92 -0.67 -13.56 0.52
N ILE A 93 -0.62 -12.22 0.49
CA ILE A 93 -1.70 -11.37 -0.05
C ILE A 93 -1.45 -10.92 -1.49
N LEU A 94 -0.18 -10.75 -1.88
CA LEU A 94 0.21 -10.30 -3.23
C LEU A 94 0.39 -11.45 -4.23
N LEU A 95 0.80 -12.62 -3.74
CA LEU A 95 0.98 -13.81 -4.56
C LEU A 95 -0.35 -14.34 -5.14
N PRO A 96 -1.49 -14.36 -4.41
CA PRO A 96 -2.77 -14.78 -4.99
C PRO A 96 -3.22 -13.97 -6.22
N PRO A 97 -3.25 -12.61 -6.19
CA PRO A 97 -3.62 -11.84 -7.37
C PRO A 97 -2.57 -11.94 -8.49
N LEU A 98 -1.29 -12.10 -8.17
CA LEU A 98 -0.23 -12.24 -9.17
C LEU A 98 -0.32 -13.58 -9.92
N VAL A 99 -0.55 -14.68 -9.19
CA VAL A 99 -0.77 -16.01 -9.76
C VAL A 99 -2.02 -16.01 -10.64
N LEU A 100 -3.12 -15.42 -10.17
CA LEU A 100 -4.34 -15.29 -10.97
C LEU A 100 -4.12 -14.47 -12.25
N LEU A 101 -3.35 -13.38 -12.19
CA LEU A 101 -3.02 -12.58 -13.37
C LEU A 101 -2.25 -13.41 -14.41
N VAL A 102 -1.28 -14.22 -13.96
CA VAL A 102 -0.53 -15.13 -14.84
C VAL A 102 -1.44 -16.21 -15.44
N LEU A 103 -2.32 -16.83 -14.66
CA LEU A 103 -3.29 -17.80 -15.17
C LEU A 103 -4.20 -17.18 -16.24
N VAL A 104 -4.77 -16.01 -15.97
CA VAL A 104 -5.62 -15.30 -16.93
C VAL A 104 -4.84 -14.95 -18.19
N ARG A 105 -3.58 -14.52 -18.07
CA ARG A 105 -2.68 -14.25 -19.20
C ARG A 105 -2.50 -15.48 -20.10
N ILE A 106 -2.25 -16.65 -19.51
CA ILE A 106 -2.07 -17.90 -20.25
C ILE A 106 -3.39 -18.31 -20.92
N MET A 107 -4.52 -18.18 -20.22
CA MET A 107 -5.83 -18.53 -20.75
C MET A 107 -6.27 -17.63 -21.92
N LEU A 108 -5.91 -16.35 -21.90
CA LEU A 108 -6.13 -15.44 -23.03
C LEU A 108 -5.34 -15.87 -24.27
N ILE A 109 -4.07 -16.28 -24.09
CA ILE A 109 -3.23 -16.76 -25.19
C ILE A 109 -3.84 -18.03 -25.78
N GLU A 110 -4.23 -18.99 -24.94
CA GLU A 110 -4.85 -20.24 -25.39
C GLU A 110 -6.17 -19.99 -26.13
N ALA A 111 -7.00 -19.06 -25.65
CA ALA A 111 -8.25 -18.67 -26.31
C ALA A 111 -8.02 -18.13 -27.73
N ASP A 112 -6.98 -17.32 -27.93
CA ASP A 112 -6.58 -16.82 -29.26
C ASP A 112 -6.06 -17.94 -30.16
N TYR A 113 -5.23 -18.86 -29.65
CA TYR A 113 -4.77 -20.03 -30.41
C TYR A 113 -5.91 -20.96 -30.83
N ALA A 114 -6.86 -21.22 -29.91
CA ALA A 114 -8.06 -21.98 -30.19
C ALA A 114 -8.95 -21.26 -31.23
N TYR A 115 -9.00 -19.92 -31.21
CA TYR A 115 -9.66 -19.10 -32.24
C TYR A 115 -9.04 -19.24 -33.62
N TRP A 116 -7.73 -19.11 -33.71
CA TRP A 116 -7.02 -19.22 -34.98
C TRP A 116 -7.10 -20.62 -35.57
N THR A 117 -6.95 -21.66 -34.74
CA THR A 117 -6.98 -23.05 -35.22
C THR A 117 -8.36 -23.43 -35.77
N ARG A 118 -9.45 -23.02 -35.08
CA ARG A 118 -10.81 -23.23 -35.61
C ARG A 118 -11.09 -22.41 -36.85
N ALA A 119 -10.57 -21.18 -36.94
CA ALA A 119 -10.71 -20.36 -38.14
C ALA A 119 -9.99 -20.98 -39.36
N ILE A 120 -8.81 -21.58 -39.16
CA ILE A 120 -8.05 -22.25 -40.24
C ILE A 120 -8.73 -23.56 -40.67
N PHE A 121 -9.18 -24.39 -39.72
CA PHE A 121 -9.81 -25.68 -40.05
C PHE A 121 -11.27 -25.59 -40.49
N MET A 122 -12.07 -24.62 -40.01
CA MET A 122 -13.45 -24.39 -40.49
C MET A 122 -13.54 -23.41 -41.67
N GLY A 123 -12.54 -22.53 -41.84
CA GLY A 123 -12.47 -21.59 -42.97
C GLY A 123 -11.73 -22.10 -44.21
N GLY A 124 -10.91 -23.16 -44.08
CA GLY A 124 -10.15 -23.77 -45.17
C GLY A 124 -10.88 -24.89 -45.95
N GLY A 125 -12.19 -25.02 -45.80
CA GLY A 125 -13.02 -26.02 -46.46
C GLY A 125 -13.84 -25.48 -47.64
N GLY A 126 -13.18 -24.81 -48.60
CA GLY A 126 -13.74 -24.41 -49.90
C GLY A 126 -12.91 -24.98 -51.03
#